data_AF-X1B6L3-F1
#
_entry.id   AF-X1B6L3-F1
#
_cell.length_a   1.000
_cell.length_b   1.000
_cell.length_c   1.000
_cell.angle_alpha   90.00
_cell.angle_beta   90.00
_cell.angle_gamma   90.00
#
_symmetry.space_group_name_H-M   'P 1'
#
loop_
_entity.id
_entity.type
_entity.pdbx_description
1 polymer ?
#
loop_
_entity_poly.entity_id
_entity_poly.type
_entity_poly.pdbx_seq_one_letter_code
_entity_poly.pdbx_strand_id
1 'polypeptide(L)' 'NWLISLWTKGISGILADEMGLGKTLQSISMLAYLKHFHKNNGPHL' A
#
# COMPACT_ATOMS: atom_id res chain seq x y z
N ASN A 1 -7.28 -3.61 3.62
CA ASN A 1 -7.96 -4.03 2.36
C ASN A 1 -8.20 -2.91 1.36
N TRP A 2 -8.58 -1.70 1.77
CA TRP A 2 -8.87 -0.62 0.79
C TRP A 2 -7.71 -0.31 -0.17
N LEU A 3 -6.50 -0.07 0.36
CA LEU A 3 -5.28 0.13 -0.43
C LEU A 3 -4.96 -1.03 -1.37
N ILE A 4 -5.13 -2.27 -0.91
CA ILE A 4 -4.94 -3.47 -1.73
C ILE A 4 -5.96 -3.49 -2.87
N SER A 5 -7.23 -3.15 -2.61
CA SER A 5 -8.26 -3.06 -3.66
C SER A 5 -7.99 -1.95 -4.67
N LEU A 6 -7.39 -0.83 -4.26
CA LEU A 6 -6.98 0.22 -5.18
C LEU A 6 -5.87 -0.29 -6.10
N TRP A 7 -4.87 -0.95 -5.52
CA TRP A 7 -3.76 -1.54 -6.28
C TRP A 7 -4.23 -2.64 -7.25
N THR A 8 -5.09 -3.56 -6.83
CA THR A 8 -5.61 -4.62 -7.72
C THR A 8 -6.45 -4.07 -8.87
N LYS A 9 -7.06 -2.89 -8.70
CA LYS A 9 -7.80 -2.19 -9.75
C LYS A 9 -6.93 -1.23 -10.58
N GLY A 10 -5.66 -1.05 -10.22
CA GLY A 10 -4.76 -0.08 -10.87
C GLY A 10 -5.17 1.39 -10.66
N ILE A 11 -5.88 1.69 -9.57
CA ILE A 11 -6.40 3.03 -9.27
C ILE A 11 -5.53 3.69 -8.19
N SER A 12 -5.17 4.95 -8.41
CA SER A 12 -4.50 5.77 -7.38
C SER A 12 -5.51 6.31 -6.36
N GLY A 13 -5.12 6.34 -5.09
CA GLY A 13 -5.95 6.90 -4.01
C GLY A 13 -5.14 7.78 -3.07
N ILE A 14 -5.82 8.69 -2.38
CA ILE A 14 -5.23 9.61 -1.39
C ILE A 14 -5.65 9.16 0.00
N LEU A 15 -4.68 8.96 0.90
CA LEU A 15 -4.92 8.72 2.32
C LEU A 15 -5.02 10.07 3.03
N ALA A 16 -6.24 10.55 3.24
CA ALA A 16 -6.52 11.84 3.88
C ALA A 16 -6.98 11.70 5.35
N ASP A 17 -6.70 10.57 6.00
CA ASP A 17 -7.07 10.32 7.40
C ASP A 17 -6.25 11.16 8.39
N GLU A 18 -6.68 11.23 9.65
CA GLU A 18 -6.01 11.95 10.73
C GLU A 18 -4.51 11.64 10.86
N MET A 19 -3.73 12.64 11.27
CA MET A 19 -2.31 12.48 11.59
C MET A 19 -2.16 11.55 12.80
N GLY A 20 -1.15 10.67 12.80
CA GLY A 20 -0.92 9.72 13.90
C GLY A 20 -1.51 8.32 13.72
N LEU A 21 -2.38 8.09 12.73
CA LEU A 21 -2.97 6.77 12.43
C LEU A 21 -2.00 5.73 11.82
N GLY A 22 -0.69 6.03 11.77
CA GLY A 22 0.31 5.07 11.30
C GLY A 22 0.33 4.86 9.77
N LYS A 23 0.06 5.91 8.98
CA LYS A 23 0.14 5.87 7.50
C LYS A 23 1.47 5.30 6.97
N THR A 24 2.58 5.55 7.66
CA THR A 24 3.89 4.96 7.34
C THR A 24 3.89 3.43 7.46
N LEU A 25 3.34 2.90 8.56
CA LEU A 25 3.22 1.45 8.76
C LEU A 25 2.29 0.84 7.71
N GLN A 26 1.22 1.55 7.34
CA GLN A 26 0.31 1.16 6.28
C GLN A 26 1.04 1.05 4.92
N SER A 27 1.90 2.01 4.57
CA SER A 27 2.74 1.93 3.37
C SER A 27 3.75 0.77 3.41
N ILE A 28 4.40 0.53 4.55
CA ILE A 28 5.34 -0.60 4.69
C ILE A 28 4.62 -1.95 4.55
N SER A 29 3.45 -2.10 5.21
CA SER A 29 2.66 -3.32 5.12
C SER A 29 2.11 -3.57 3.70
N MET A 30 1.78 -2.52 2.96
CA MET A 30 1.44 -2.59 1.53
C MET A 30 2.62 -3.14 0.71
N LEU A 31 3.84 -2.61 0.89
CA LEU A 31 5.03 -3.09 0.17
C LEU A 31 5.36 -4.55 0.52
N ALA A 32 5.28 -4.92 1.80
CA ALA A 32 5.46 -6.30 2.24
C ALA A 32 4.43 -7.24 1.61
N TYR A 33 3.16 -6.81 1.53
CA TYR A 33 2.11 -7.58 0.85
C TYR A 33 2.43 -7.80 -0.63
N LEU A 34 2.84 -6.77 -1.36
CA LEU A 34 3.23 -6.87 -2.77
C LEU A 34 4.42 -7.83 -2.98
N LYS A 35 5.40 -7.77 -2.09
CA LYS A 35 6.57 -8.64 -2.12
C LYS A 35 6.21 -10.11 -1.89
N HIS A 36 5.44 -10.40 -0.83
CA HIS A 36 5.18 -11.77 -0.42
C HIS A 36 4.08 -12.45 -1.23
N PHE A 37 3.00 -11.73 -1.56
CA PHE A 37 1.83 -12.32 -2.24
C PHE A 37 1.86 -12.15 -3.75
N HIS A 38 2.45 -11.06 -4.25
CA HIS A 38 2.50 -10.77 -5.68
C HIS A 38 3.89 -10.94 -6.30
N LYS A 39 4.90 -11.35 -5.51
CA LYS A 39 6.31 -11.49 -5.94
C LYS A 39 6.86 -10.23 -6.62
N ASN A 40 6.27 -9.07 -6.33
CA ASN A 40 6.71 -7.80 -6.88
C ASN A 40 7.82 -7.25 -5.98
N ASN A 41 9.06 -7.36 -6.47
CA ASN A 41 10.26 -6.92 -5.76
C ASN A 41 10.69 -5.49 -6.12
N GLY A 42 9.93 -4.78 -6.98
CA GLY A 42 10.18 -3.39 -7.34
C GLY A 42 10.92 -3.18 -8.67
N PRO A 43 11.34 -1.93 -8.96
CA PRO A 43 11.67 -0.87 -7.99
C PRO A 43 10.46 -0.10 -7.42
N HIS A 44 10.57 0.31 -6.15
CA HIS A 44 9.62 1.18 -5.44
C HIS A 44 10.38 2.39 -4.87
N LEU A 45 9.74 3.56 -4.83
CA LEU A 45 10.30 4.84 -4.33
C LEU A 45 9.56 5.29 -3.06
#